data_AF-A0A6B3G4E8-F1
#
_entry.id   AF-A0A6B3G4E8-F1
#
_cell.length_a   1.000
_cell.length_b   1.000
_cell.length_c   1.000
_cell.angle_alpha   90.00
_cell.angle_beta   90.00
_cell.angle_gamma   90.00
#
_symmetry.space_group_name_H-M   'P 1'
#
loop_
_entity.id
_entity.type
_entity.pdbx_description
1 polymer ?
#
loop_
_entity_poly.entity_id
_entity_poly.type
_entity_poly.pdbx_seq_one_letter_code
_entity_poly.pdbx_strand_id
1 'polypeptide(L)'
;KGGVGKSSVTVNLAAAMAADGLKVGVVDADIYGHSVPRMLGADGKPTQVENMIMPPSSHGVKVISIGMFTPGNEPVVWRGPMLHRALQQFLA
;
A
#
# COMPACT_ATOMS: atom_id res chain seq x y z
N LYS A 1 19.37 3.64 6.99
CA LYS A 1 19.87 4.07 5.65
C LYS A 1 18.72 3.97 4.65
N GLY A 2 18.15 5.09 4.21
CA GLY A 2 17.10 5.15 3.19
C GLY A 2 17.68 5.27 1.78
N GLY A 3 16.87 5.00 0.74
CA GLY A 3 17.22 5.37 -0.64
C GLY A 3 17.84 4.31 -1.56
N VAL A 4 17.89 3.03 -1.17
CA VAL A 4 18.47 1.95 -2.01
C VAL A 4 17.54 1.45 -3.16
N GLY A 5 16.40 2.12 -3.39
CA GLY A 5 15.51 1.81 -4.52
C GLY A 5 14.51 0.67 -4.32
N LYS A 6 14.29 0.17 -3.09
CA LYS A 6 13.34 -0.93 -2.81
C LYS A 6 11.95 -0.68 -3.41
N SER A 7 11.34 0.45 -3.08
CA SER A 7 10.01 0.82 -3.57
C SER A 7 9.98 0.93 -5.09
N SER A 8 11.05 1.45 -5.71
CA SER A 8 11.18 1.50 -7.17
C SER A 8 11.14 0.12 -7.80
N VAL A 9 11.88 -0.85 -7.24
CA VAL A 9 11.87 -2.23 -7.72
C VAL A 9 10.49 -2.86 -7.53
N THR A 10 9.88 -2.67 -6.36
CA THR A 10 8.54 -3.20 -6.06
C THR A 10 7.48 -2.71 -7.02
N VAL A 11 7.38 -1.40 -7.29
CA VAL A 11 6.33 -0.87 -8.16
C VAL A 11 6.52 -1.26 -9.62
N ASN A 12 7.75 -1.30 -10.11
CA ASN A 12 8.02 -1.70 -11.50
C ASN A 12 7.76 -3.19 -11.70
N LEU A 13 8.16 -4.04 -10.74
CA LEU A 13 7.85 -5.47 -10.78
C LEU A 13 6.33 -5.70 -10.77
N ALA A 14 5.60 -5.02 -9.89
CA ALA A 14 4.15 -5.13 -9.81
C ALA A 14 3.46 -4.69 -11.11
N ALA A 15 3.88 -3.56 -11.69
CA ALA A 15 3.35 -3.06 -12.95
C ALA A 15 3.64 -4.01 -14.12
N ALA A 16 4.84 -4.58 -14.19
CA ALA A 16 5.20 -5.57 -15.22
C ALA A 16 4.33 -6.84 -15.10
N MET A 17 4.20 -7.40 -13.89
CA MET A 17 3.34 -8.55 -13.64
C MET A 17 1.86 -8.28 -14.00
N ALA A 18 1.37 -7.08 -13.69
CA ALA A 18 0.01 -6.67 -14.05
C ALA A 18 -0.17 -6.51 -15.58
N ALA A 19 0.85 -5.99 -16.28
CA ALA A 19 0.87 -5.90 -17.74
C ALA A 19 0.86 -7.27 -18.42
N ASP A 20 1.47 -8.29 -17.78
CA ASP A 20 1.39 -9.70 -18.20
C ASP A 20 0.03 -10.37 -17.89
N GLY A 21 -0.94 -9.60 -17.36
CA GLY A 21 -2.29 -10.07 -17.08
C GLY A 21 -2.48 -10.77 -15.72
N LEU A 22 -1.47 -10.73 -14.85
CA LEU A 22 -1.57 -11.31 -13.51
C LEU A 22 -2.39 -10.42 -12.58
N LYS A 23 -3.03 -11.04 -11.58
CA LYS A 23 -3.66 -10.31 -10.48
C LYS A 23 -2.59 -9.92 -9.47
N VAL A 24 -2.34 -8.62 -9.32
CA VAL A 24 -1.24 -8.10 -8.49
C VAL A 24 -1.77 -7.16 -7.41
N GLY A 25 -1.24 -7.31 -6.21
CA GLY A 25 -1.43 -6.40 -5.09
C GLY A 25 -0.09 -6.02 -4.46
N VAL A 26 0.02 -4.79 -3.98
CA VAL A 26 1.18 -4.31 -3.22
C VAL A 26 0.72 -3.81 -1.84
N VAL A 27 1.36 -4.34 -0.80
CA VAL A 27 1.21 -3.88 0.58
C VAL A 27 2.46 -3.12 0.97
N ASP A 28 2.33 -1.82 1.19
CA ASP A 28 3.41 -0.95 1.65
C ASP A 28 3.34 -0.78 3.18
N ALA A 29 4.19 -1.54 3.85
CA ALA A 29 4.33 -1.56 5.31
C ALA A 29 5.46 -0.64 5.82
N ASP A 30 6.03 0.24 4.98
CA ASP A 30 7.04 1.20 5.41
C ASP A 30 6.39 2.37 6.17
N ILE A 31 6.47 2.34 7.51
CA ILE A 31 5.84 3.31 8.40
C ILE A 31 6.36 4.74 8.17
N TYR A 32 7.66 4.89 7.90
CA TYR A 32 8.32 6.20 7.84
C TYR A 32 8.67 6.65 6.42
N GLY A 33 8.71 5.72 5.47
CA GLY A 33 9.16 5.94 4.10
C GLY A 33 8.15 5.54 3.02
N HIS A 34 6.85 5.46 3.37
CA HIS A 34 5.82 5.07 2.42
C HIS A 34 5.89 5.94 1.15
N SER A 35 6.08 5.28 0.01
CA SER A 35 6.23 5.95 -1.28
C SER A 35 5.50 5.23 -2.41
N VAL A 36 5.07 3.98 -2.16
CA VAL A 36 4.48 3.11 -3.16
C VAL A 36 3.19 3.68 -3.76
N PRO A 37 2.22 4.20 -2.98
CA PRO A 37 0.98 4.76 -3.55
C PRO A 37 1.27 5.89 -4.54
N ARG A 38 2.11 6.84 -4.11
CA ARG A 38 2.53 7.97 -4.93
C ARG A 38 3.27 7.52 -6.19
N MET A 39 4.16 6.54 -6.08
CA MET A 39 4.92 6.04 -7.23
C MET A 39 4.04 5.30 -8.25
N LEU A 40 2.95 4.66 -7.81
CA LEU A 40 1.96 4.05 -8.68
C LEU A 40 0.91 5.06 -9.19
N GLY A 41 0.94 6.32 -8.76
CA GLY A 41 -0.11 7.30 -9.08
C GLY A 41 -1.47 6.94 -8.48
N ALA A 42 -1.49 6.19 -7.37
CA ALA A 42 -2.70 5.80 -6.68
C ALA A 42 -3.08 6.88 -5.64
N ASP A 43 -3.85 7.87 -6.09
CA ASP A 43 -4.29 9.01 -5.26
C ASP A 43 -5.59 8.74 -4.48
N GLY A 44 -6.23 7.61 -4.73
CA GLY A 44 -7.44 7.18 -4.04
C GLY A 44 -7.19 6.80 -2.58
N LYS A 45 -8.18 7.03 -1.71
CA LYS A 45 -8.17 6.49 -0.35
C LYS A 45 -8.76 5.08 -0.32
N PRO A 46 -8.34 4.22 0.61
CA PRO A 46 -8.99 2.94 0.84
C PRO A 46 -10.47 3.16 1.22
N THR A 47 -11.35 2.34 0.66
CA THR A 47 -12.79 2.40 0.93
C THR A 47 -13.17 1.24 1.83
N GLN A 48 -13.84 1.51 2.96
CA GLN A 48 -14.39 0.45 3.78
C GLN A 48 -15.62 -0.17 3.09
N VAL A 49 -15.64 -1.49 2.96
CA VAL A 49 -16.75 -2.28 2.43
C VAL A 49 -17.07 -3.37 3.45
N GLU A 50 -18.19 -3.21 4.15
CA GLU A 50 -18.54 -4.05 5.31
C GLU A 50 -17.39 -4.09 6.34
N ASN A 51 -16.79 -5.27 6.54
CA ASN A 51 -15.67 -5.51 7.44
C ASN A 51 -14.30 -5.52 6.74
N MET A 52 -14.29 -5.32 5.41
CA MET A 52 -13.11 -5.34 4.56
C MET A 52 -12.70 -3.93 4.12
N ILE A 53 -11.43 -3.80 3.72
CA ILE A 53 -10.89 -2.58 3.14
C ILE A 53 -10.63 -2.83 1.66
N MET A 54 -11.33 -2.10 0.79
CA MET A 54 -11.07 -2.10 -0.65
C MET A 54 -9.91 -1.14 -0.94
N PRO A 55 -8.74 -1.65 -1.39
CA PRO A 55 -7.63 -0.79 -1.76
C PRO A 55 -7.91 -0.05 -3.08
N PRO A 56 -7.38 1.18 -3.25
CA PRO A 56 -7.34 1.80 -4.56
C PRO A 56 -6.53 0.96 -5.55
N SER A 57 -6.78 1.17 -6.84
CA SER A 57 -6.03 0.55 -7.93
C SER A 57 -5.44 1.58 -8.87
N SER A 58 -4.26 1.27 -9.41
CA SER A 58 -3.62 2.00 -10.49
C SER A 58 -2.76 1.04 -11.31
N HIS A 59 -2.68 1.22 -12.63
CA HIS A 59 -1.95 0.34 -13.54
C HIS A 59 -2.31 -1.16 -13.40
N GLY A 60 -3.56 -1.48 -13.05
CA GLY A 60 -3.99 -2.87 -12.80
C GLY A 60 -3.48 -3.47 -11.48
N VAL A 61 -2.76 -2.68 -10.67
CA VAL A 61 -2.21 -3.07 -9.36
C VAL A 61 -3.10 -2.50 -8.26
N LYS A 62 -3.56 -3.36 -7.35
CA LYS A 62 -4.19 -2.91 -6.10
C LYS A 62 -3.10 -2.49 -5.11
N VAL A 63 -3.26 -1.36 -4.44
CA VAL A 63 -2.24 -0.88 -3.49
C VAL A 63 -2.87 -0.48 -2.17
N ILE A 64 -2.27 -0.94 -1.09
CA ILE A 64 -2.57 -0.47 0.26
C ILE A 64 -1.27 -0.05 0.93
N SER A 65 -1.31 1.09 1.63
CA SER A 65 -0.15 1.59 2.34
C SER A 65 -0.57 2.11 3.69
N ILE A 66 0.31 1.94 4.67
CA ILE A 66 0.11 2.49 6.00
C ILE A 66 -0.06 4.02 5.99
N GLY A 67 0.61 4.72 5.06
CA GLY A 67 0.50 6.16 4.88
C GLY A 67 -0.88 6.64 4.40
N MET A 68 -1.75 5.75 3.92
CA MET A 68 -3.12 6.11 3.53
C MET A 68 -4.06 6.31 4.73
N PHE A 69 -3.68 5.80 5.90
CA PHE A 69 -4.48 5.88 7.13
C PHE A 69 -4.01 7.00 8.06
N THR A 70 -2.98 7.76 7.66
CA THR A 70 -2.38 8.84 8.43
C THR A 70 -2.73 10.18 7.77
N PRO A 71 -3.44 11.11 8.44
CA PRO A 71 -3.65 12.44 7.88
C PRO A 71 -2.31 13.19 7.84
N GLY A 72 -1.78 13.44 6.64
CA GLY A 72 -0.51 14.16 6.47
C GLY A 72 0.73 13.35 6.86
N ASN A 73 1.86 14.04 7.02
CA ASN A 73 3.15 13.44 7.41
C ASN A 73 3.30 13.31 8.93
N GLU A 74 2.18 13.22 9.66
CA GLU A 74 2.22 13.07 11.12
C GLU A 74 2.65 11.66 11.50
N PRO A 75 3.56 11.50 12.49
CA PRO A 75 3.96 10.19 12.96
C PRO A 75 2.76 9.47 13.57
N VAL A 76 2.27 8.42 12.92
CA VAL A 76 1.23 7.60 13.52
C VAL A 76 1.87 6.55 14.41
N VAL A 77 1.52 6.60 15.69
CA VAL A 77 1.91 5.58 16.67
C VAL A 77 1.00 4.38 16.49
N TRP A 78 1.35 3.52 15.55
CA TRP A 78 0.67 2.23 15.37
C TRP A 78 1.00 1.33 16.55
N ARG A 79 0.02 1.08 17.44
CA ARG A 79 0.17 0.02 18.45
C ARG A 79 0.06 -1.35 17.77
N GLY A 80 0.81 -2.33 18.25
CA GLY A 80 0.85 -3.69 17.70
C GLY A 80 -0.51 -4.31 17.32
N PRO A 81 -1.57 -4.16 18.15
CA PRO A 81 -2.91 -4.66 17.81
C PRO A 81 -3.56 -3.98 16.60
N MET A 82 -3.31 -2.69 16.35
CA MET A 82 -3.85 -1.98 15.19
C MET A 82 -3.16 -2.42 13.90
N LEU A 83 -1.83 -2.57 13.93
CA LEU A 83 -1.05 -3.06 12.79
C LEU A 83 -1.47 -4.50 12.43
N HIS A 84 -1.63 -5.36 13.43
CA HIS A 84 -2.08 -6.74 13.22
C HIS A 84 -3.47 -6.80 12.57
N ARG A 85 -4.43 -6.00 13.06
CA ARG A 85 -5.77 -5.92 12.46
C ARG A 85 -5.75 -5.38 11.02
N ALA A 86 -4.98 -4.33 10.76
CA ALA A 86 -4.84 -3.78 9.41
C ALA A 86 -4.26 -4.83 8.45
N LEU A 87 -3.20 -5.53 8.84
CA LEU A 87 -2.63 -6.62 8.05
C LEU A 87 -3.62 -7.76 7.83
N GLN A 88 -4.40 -8.15 8.84
CA GLN A 88 -5.45 -9.15 8.68
C GLN A 88 -6.53 -8.70 7.68
N GLN A 89 -6.98 -7.45 7.75
CA GLN A 89 -7.95 -6.90 6.80
C GLN A 89 -7.40 -6.79 5.37
N PHE A 90 -6.08 -6.74 5.19
CA PHE A 90 -5.45 -6.67 3.87
C PHE A 90 -5.18 -8.05 3.25
N LEU A 91 -5.02 -9.08 4.07
CA LEU A 91 -4.59 -10.42 3.64
C LEU A 91 -5.70 -11.48 3.70
N ALA A 92 -6.87 -11.14 4.21
CA ALA A 92 -8.04 -12.03 4.28
C ALA A 92 -8.75 -12.19 2.93
#